data_AF-A0A7S4ESZ5-F1
#
_entry.id   AF-A0A7S4ESZ5-F1
#
_cell.length_a   1.000
_cell.length_b   1.000
_cell.length_c   1.000
_cell.angle_alpha   90.00
_cell.angle_beta   90.00
_cell.angle_gamma   90.00
#
_symmetry.space_group_name_H-M   'P 1'
#
loop_
_entity.id
_entity.type
_entity.pdbx_description
1 polymer ?
#
loop_
_entity_poly.entity_id
_entity_poly.type
_entity_poly.pdbx_seq_one_letter_code
_entity_poly.pdbx_strand_id
1 'polypeptide(L)'
;ATPTMVTGALPLLPVSTTKVGPGEKERAYIVRQNVVLKTLLVAFGVVSGLGMLLCCTVYEVHVQRRSSLEHKREHREEEHNTHMRVMRLSTLLQQRLKDEVHDMGVLTTYRAWLLRAVGEYQAQISLKLENCTEGRAHVIEAGASFDKRVDELLKRLWDDLVSEGRNAQTQLHNITTAIMSELRQESSEAAEFEQEMKEMGEAVRGEDEDEPDGAADEDSSLGIALEAFRERLLDPQSVLTLSNETIDEWQKQYDASMRVLGDGEKEADMQRIESRITELIAKAQAPAFNATDHPDDAGYSLLDYFSELLYKAKLAPFRDELLELLNRWKDEDAPLATPLRRVEELIDANVLQPDVLDVPAGDYRYRYEEEYGD
;
A
#
# COMPACT_ATOMS: atom_id res chain seq x y z
N ALA A 1 -14.92 -45.40 -45.36
CA ALA A 1 -14.00 -45.60 -46.49
C ALA A 1 -12.67 -46.05 -45.92
N THR A 2 -12.34 -47.32 -46.13
CA THR A 2 -11.15 -48.02 -45.61
C THR A 2 -9.92 -47.73 -46.48
N PRO A 3 -8.74 -47.45 -45.90
CA PRO A 3 -7.53 -47.22 -46.68
C PRO A 3 -6.92 -48.54 -47.16
N THR A 4 -6.78 -48.66 -48.48
CA THR A 4 -6.02 -49.70 -49.17
C THR A 4 -4.54 -49.58 -48.85
N MET A 5 -3.98 -50.59 -48.18
CA MET A 5 -2.53 -50.76 -48.07
C MET A 5 -1.95 -51.13 -49.44
N VAL A 6 -1.08 -50.26 -49.95
CA VAL A 6 -0.22 -50.57 -51.10
C VAL A 6 1.07 -51.18 -50.58
N THR A 7 1.14 -52.51 -50.55
CA THR A 7 2.39 -53.25 -50.43
C THR A 7 3.19 -53.07 -51.73
N GLY A 8 4.07 -52.07 -51.76
CA GLY A 8 5.05 -51.89 -52.83
C GLY A 8 6.13 -52.97 -52.76
N ALA A 9 5.95 -54.03 -53.56
CA ALA A 9 7.02 -54.99 -53.82
C ALA A 9 8.15 -54.29 -54.60
N LEU A 10 9.35 -54.32 -54.04
CA LEU A 10 10.59 -53.91 -54.72
C LEU A 10 10.74 -54.68 -56.05
N PRO A 11 11.13 -54.03 -57.15
CA PRO A 11 11.43 -54.73 -58.39
C PRO A 11 12.70 -55.59 -58.19
N LEU A 12 12.50 -56.90 -58.14
CA LEU A 12 13.56 -57.89 -58.20
C LEU A 12 14.29 -57.76 -59.54
N LEU A 13 15.54 -57.28 -59.50
CA LEU A 13 16.47 -57.33 -60.63
C LEU A 13 16.62 -58.79 -61.11
N PRO A 14 16.59 -59.06 -62.43
CA PRO A 14 16.71 -60.41 -62.96
C PRO A 14 18.16 -60.87 -62.82
N VAL A 15 18.41 -61.83 -61.92
CA VAL A 15 19.66 -62.58 -61.89
C VAL A 15 19.53 -63.67 -62.95
N SER A 16 20.03 -63.39 -64.14
CA SER A 16 20.17 -64.37 -65.21
C SER A 16 21.07 -65.53 -64.74
N THR A 17 20.59 -66.73 -65.00
CA THR A 17 21.19 -68.02 -64.66
C THR A 17 22.53 -68.22 -65.35
N THR A 18 23.62 -68.05 -64.62
CA THR A 18 24.93 -68.64 -64.96
C THR A 18 25.48 -69.37 -63.73
N LYS A 19 26.16 -70.51 -63.95
CA LYS A 19 26.73 -71.35 -62.89
C LYS A 19 27.69 -70.54 -62.01
N VAL A 20 27.23 -70.19 -60.82
CA VAL A 20 27.93 -69.33 -59.84
C VAL A 20 28.89 -70.18 -59.00
N GLY A 21 30.20 -69.94 -59.12
CA GLY A 21 31.20 -70.49 -58.19
C GLY A 21 31.08 -69.85 -56.80
N PRO A 22 31.61 -70.48 -55.73
CA PRO A 22 31.41 -70.03 -54.34
C PRO A 22 31.77 -68.55 -54.08
N GLY A 23 32.73 -67.97 -54.81
CA GLY A 23 33.14 -66.57 -54.65
C GLY A 23 32.22 -65.50 -55.27
N GLU A 24 31.29 -65.85 -56.16
CA GLU A 24 30.39 -64.86 -56.79
C GLU A 24 29.12 -64.60 -55.95
N LYS A 25 28.68 -65.57 -55.14
CA LYS A 25 27.62 -65.37 -54.13
C LYS A 25 28.06 -64.40 -53.04
N GLU A 26 29.33 -64.50 -52.63
CA GLU A 26 29.93 -63.58 -51.65
C GLU A 26 30.00 -62.15 -52.20
N ARG A 27 30.40 -61.97 -53.46
CA ARG A 27 30.40 -60.65 -54.11
C ARG A 27 29.01 -60.03 -54.21
N ALA A 28 28.00 -60.81 -54.58
CA ALA A 28 26.61 -60.33 -54.62
C ALA A 28 26.08 -59.95 -53.23
N TYR A 29 26.49 -60.68 -52.18
CA TYR A 29 26.15 -60.37 -50.80
C TYR A 29 26.80 -59.06 -50.32
N ILE A 30 28.09 -58.86 -50.60
CA ILE A 30 28.83 -57.63 -50.26
C ILE A 30 28.21 -56.41 -50.98
N VAL A 31 27.82 -56.55 -52.25
CA VAL A 31 27.16 -55.45 -52.99
C VAL A 31 25.81 -55.11 -52.39
N ARG A 32 24.99 -56.10 -52.02
CA ARG A 32 23.69 -55.86 -51.35
C ARG A 32 23.87 -55.21 -49.98
N GLN A 33 24.85 -55.67 -49.19
CA GLN A 33 25.16 -55.09 -47.88
C GLN A 33 25.61 -53.63 -48.00
N ASN A 34 26.47 -53.32 -48.99
CA ASN A 34 26.90 -51.96 -49.25
C ASN A 34 25.75 -51.04 -49.72
N VAL A 35 24.81 -51.54 -50.52
CA VAL A 35 23.64 -50.76 -50.93
C VAL A 35 22.74 -50.47 -49.73
N VAL A 36 22.45 -51.49 -48.90
CA VAL A 36 21.63 -51.32 -47.69
C VAL A 36 22.30 -50.36 -46.70
N LEU A 37 23.61 -50.48 -46.50
CA LEU A 37 24.38 -49.59 -45.63
C LEU A 37 24.33 -48.14 -46.14
N LYS A 38 24.51 -47.93 -47.46
CA LYS A 38 24.40 -46.59 -48.06
C LYS A 38 23.00 -46.00 -47.91
N THR A 39 21.94 -46.80 -48.11
CA THR A 39 20.56 -46.34 -47.91
C THR A 39 20.26 -46.01 -46.46
N LEU A 40 20.76 -46.79 -45.50
CA LEU A 40 20.62 -46.51 -44.07
C LEU A 40 21.38 -45.24 -43.67
N LEU A 41 22.57 -45.02 -44.23
CA LEU A 41 23.37 -43.84 -43.94
C LEU A 41 22.72 -42.57 -44.50
N VAL A 42 22.12 -42.63 -45.69
CA VAL A 42 21.30 -41.54 -46.24
C VAL A 42 20.06 -41.28 -45.38
N ALA A 43 19.34 -42.33 -44.96
CA ALA A 43 18.17 -42.18 -44.11
C ALA A 43 18.54 -41.58 -42.74
N PHE A 44 19.64 -42.02 -42.14
CA PHE A 44 20.16 -41.45 -40.89
C PHE A 44 20.54 -39.97 -41.06
N GLY A 45 21.19 -39.61 -42.17
CA GLY A 45 21.53 -38.22 -42.48
C GLY A 45 20.29 -37.32 -42.59
N VAL A 46 19.21 -37.81 -43.23
CA VAL A 46 17.94 -37.08 -43.33
C VAL A 46 17.28 -36.93 -41.96
N VAL A 47 17.20 -38.00 -41.16
CA VAL A 47 16.60 -37.96 -39.82
C VAL A 47 17.41 -37.04 -38.90
N SER A 48 18.74 -37.10 -38.93
CA SER A 48 19.61 -36.23 -38.16
C SER A 48 19.48 -34.76 -38.58
N GLY A 49 19.38 -34.49 -39.89
CA GLY A 49 19.19 -33.13 -40.40
C GLY A 49 17.83 -32.54 -40.00
N LEU A 50 16.77 -33.32 -40.09
CA LEU A 50 15.44 -32.91 -39.62
C LEU A 50 15.39 -32.74 -38.09
N GLY A 51 16.06 -33.61 -37.35
CA GLY A 51 16.19 -33.49 -35.90
C GLY A 51 16.95 -32.23 -35.48
N MET A 52 18.02 -31.89 -36.20
CA MET A 52 18.78 -30.66 -35.97
C MET A 52 17.95 -29.41 -36.28
N LEU A 53 17.20 -29.42 -37.39
CA LEU A 53 16.26 -28.35 -37.72
C LEU A 53 15.20 -28.15 -36.64
N LEU A 54 14.60 -29.23 -36.14
CA LEU A 54 13.66 -29.17 -35.02
C LEU A 54 14.30 -28.59 -33.76
N CYS A 55 15.53 -28.98 -33.44
CA CYS A 55 16.26 -28.42 -32.30
C CYS A 55 16.52 -26.91 -32.49
N CYS A 56 16.89 -26.48 -33.69
CA CYS A 56 17.08 -25.06 -33.99
C CYS A 56 15.79 -24.26 -33.85
N THR A 57 14.65 -24.76 -34.35
CA THR A 57 13.37 -24.06 -34.20
C THR A 57 12.89 -24.01 -32.76
N VAL A 58 13.10 -25.07 -31.98
CA VAL A 58 12.78 -25.07 -30.55
C VAL A 58 13.67 -24.07 -29.81
N TYR A 59 14.96 -24.02 -30.16
CA TYR A 59 15.90 -23.06 -29.58
C TYR A 59 15.53 -21.61 -29.91
N GLU A 60 15.19 -21.29 -31.17
CA GLU A 60 14.75 -19.95 -31.56
C GLU A 60 13.49 -19.52 -30.82
N VAL A 61 12.49 -20.40 -30.71
CA VAL A 61 11.26 -20.12 -29.93
C VAL A 61 11.60 -19.90 -28.45
N HIS A 62 12.53 -20.68 -27.89
CA HIS A 62 12.92 -20.53 -26.49
C HIS A 62 13.67 -19.22 -26.23
N VAL A 63 14.58 -18.83 -27.14
CA VAL A 63 15.30 -17.55 -27.08
C VAL A 63 14.34 -16.37 -27.24
N GLN A 64 13.42 -16.44 -28.22
CA GLN A 64 12.43 -15.38 -28.41
C GLN A 64 11.54 -15.22 -27.18
N ARG A 65 11.04 -16.32 -26.61
CA ARG A 65 10.25 -16.29 -25.36
C ARG A 65 11.06 -15.65 -24.23
N ARG A 66 12.31 -16.08 -24.01
CA ARG A 66 13.15 -15.54 -22.94
C ARG A 66 13.40 -14.04 -23.10
N SER A 67 13.72 -13.58 -24.32
CA SER A 67 13.91 -12.14 -24.59
C SER A 67 12.63 -11.32 -24.42
N SER A 68 11.45 -11.87 -24.75
CA SER A 68 10.17 -11.18 -24.53
C SER A 68 9.79 -11.11 -23.06
N LEU A 69 10.16 -12.13 -22.28
CA LEU A 69 9.93 -12.16 -20.84
C LEU A 69 10.84 -11.18 -20.11
N GLU A 70 12.12 -11.13 -20.49
CA GLU A 70 13.10 -10.21 -19.92
C GLU A 70 12.68 -8.75 -20.17
N HIS A 71 12.26 -8.41 -21.39
CA HIS A 71 11.77 -7.07 -21.69
C HIS A 71 10.49 -6.73 -20.91
N LYS A 72 9.57 -7.68 -20.75
CA LYS A 72 8.35 -7.46 -19.95
C LYS A 72 8.66 -7.29 -18.46
N ARG A 73 9.66 -8.01 -17.94
CA ARG A 73 10.14 -7.88 -16.57
C ARG A 73 10.77 -6.50 -16.34
N GLU A 74 11.66 -6.07 -17.22
CA GLU A 74 12.25 -4.72 -17.17
C GLU A 74 11.19 -3.62 -17.23
N HIS A 75 10.19 -3.75 -18.12
CA HIS A 75 9.09 -2.79 -18.21
C HIS A 75 8.28 -2.71 -16.91
N ARG A 76 8.00 -3.85 -16.28
CA ARG A 76 7.31 -3.91 -14.99
C ARG A 76 8.15 -3.33 -13.85
N GLU A 77 9.44 -3.59 -13.82
CA GLU A 77 10.36 -2.98 -12.85
C GLU A 77 10.41 -1.45 -13.03
N GLU A 78 10.38 -0.95 -14.26
CA GLU A 78 10.28 0.50 -14.54
C GLU A 78 8.93 1.08 -14.09
N GLU A 79 7.81 0.44 -14.44
CA GLU A 79 6.47 0.84 -14.02
C GLU A 79 6.36 0.87 -12.50
N HIS A 80 6.75 -0.21 -11.83
CA HIS A 80 6.73 -0.31 -10.37
C HIS A 80 7.57 0.78 -9.70
N ASN A 81 8.78 1.04 -10.21
CA ASN A 81 9.63 2.13 -9.72
C ASN A 81 8.97 3.51 -9.90
N THR A 82 8.29 3.74 -11.02
CA THR A 82 7.55 4.99 -11.22
C THR A 82 6.36 5.12 -10.28
N HIS A 83 5.61 4.05 -10.03
CA HIS A 83 4.49 4.04 -9.09
C HIS A 83 4.96 4.27 -7.65
N MET A 84 6.03 3.61 -7.22
CA MET A 84 6.63 3.83 -5.89
C MET A 84 7.09 5.28 -5.71
N ARG A 85 7.59 5.92 -6.77
CA ARG A 85 7.92 7.35 -6.74
C ARG A 85 6.69 8.23 -6.59
N VAL A 86 5.60 7.90 -7.28
CA VAL A 86 4.32 8.62 -7.17
C VAL A 86 3.74 8.45 -5.76
N MET A 87 3.82 7.26 -5.17
CA MET A 87 3.37 6.99 -3.80
C MET A 87 4.21 7.72 -2.74
N ARG A 88 5.53 7.81 -2.92
CA ARG A 88 6.38 8.65 -2.06
C ARG A 88 6.05 10.13 -2.18
N LEU A 89 5.76 10.61 -3.39
CA LEU A 89 5.33 12.01 -3.59
C LEU A 89 3.95 12.27 -2.97
N SER A 90 3.04 11.29 -3.01
CA SER A 90 1.70 11.44 -2.45
C SER A 90 1.72 11.46 -0.92
N THR A 91 2.52 10.60 -0.28
CA THR A 91 2.73 10.62 1.18
C THR A 91 3.34 11.95 1.65
N LEU A 92 4.34 12.47 0.91
CA LEU A 92 4.88 13.81 1.18
C LEU A 92 3.83 14.92 1.02
N LEU A 93 2.95 14.82 0.02
CA LEU A 93 1.84 15.75 -0.18
C LEU A 93 0.81 15.68 0.95
N GLN A 94 0.45 14.47 1.40
CA GLN A 94 -0.44 14.25 2.52
C GLN A 94 0.13 14.85 3.82
N GLN A 95 1.43 14.64 4.06
CA GLN A 95 2.11 15.22 5.22
C GLN A 95 2.13 16.74 5.16
N ARG A 96 2.48 17.33 4.01
CA ARG A 96 2.41 18.78 3.81
C ARG A 96 1.03 19.36 4.03
N LEU A 97 -0.01 18.63 3.63
CA LEU A 97 -1.38 19.10 3.80
C LEU A 97 -1.86 18.94 5.25
N LYS A 98 -1.37 17.93 5.97
CA LYS A 98 -1.54 17.83 7.42
C LYS A 98 -0.92 19.03 8.12
N ASP A 99 0.27 19.46 7.69
CA ASP A 99 0.91 20.69 8.19
C ASP A 99 0.06 21.93 7.86
N GLU A 100 -0.47 22.06 6.63
CA GLU A 100 -1.34 23.20 6.26
C GLU A 100 -2.65 23.23 7.07
N VAL A 101 -3.26 22.07 7.34
CA VAL A 101 -4.45 21.96 8.19
C VAL A 101 -4.11 22.33 9.64
N HIS A 102 -2.94 21.93 10.13
CA HIS A 102 -2.45 22.34 11.44
C HIS A 102 -2.23 23.87 11.49
N ASP A 103 -1.61 24.45 10.45
CA ASP A 103 -1.41 25.90 10.32
C ASP A 103 -2.74 26.66 10.28
N MET A 104 -3.78 26.10 9.65
CA MET A 104 -5.15 26.65 9.74
C MET A 104 -5.65 26.66 11.19
N GLY A 105 -5.45 25.58 11.94
CA GLY A 105 -5.79 25.50 13.36
C GLY A 105 -5.06 26.56 14.18
N VAL A 106 -3.78 26.75 13.92
CA VAL A 106 -2.98 27.81 14.56
C VAL A 106 -3.52 29.21 14.19
N LEU A 107 -3.88 29.44 12.93
CA LEU A 107 -4.46 30.72 12.46
C LEU A 107 -5.83 31.03 13.08
N THR A 108 -6.68 30.01 13.32
CA THR A 108 -7.93 30.23 14.07
C THR A 108 -7.66 30.75 15.48
N THR A 109 -6.65 30.17 16.13
CA THR A 109 -6.24 30.55 17.48
C THR A 109 -5.70 31.98 17.49
N TYR A 110 -4.86 32.34 16.52
CA TYR A 110 -4.37 33.71 16.36
C TYR A 110 -5.49 34.72 16.09
N ARG A 111 -6.49 34.36 15.27
CA ARG A 111 -7.67 35.20 15.03
C ARG A 111 -8.43 35.46 16.32
N ALA A 112 -8.71 34.42 17.11
CA ALA A 112 -9.37 34.56 18.41
C ALA A 112 -8.56 35.45 19.36
N TRP A 113 -7.24 35.29 19.38
CA TRP A 113 -6.34 36.09 20.20
C TRP A 113 -6.31 37.57 19.78
N LEU A 114 -6.29 37.85 18.48
CA LEU A 114 -6.37 39.22 17.93
C LEU A 114 -7.71 39.89 18.27
N LEU A 115 -8.83 39.19 18.07
CA LEU A 115 -10.15 39.73 18.42
C LEU A 115 -10.26 40.02 19.92
N ARG A 116 -9.71 39.15 20.76
CA ARG A 116 -9.62 39.38 22.20
C ARG A 116 -8.76 40.60 22.53
N ALA A 117 -7.57 40.72 21.95
CA ALA A 117 -6.66 41.84 22.20
C ALA A 117 -7.29 43.19 21.77
N VAL A 118 -7.99 43.21 20.64
CA VAL A 118 -8.75 44.38 20.18
C VAL A 118 -9.88 44.71 21.16
N GLY A 119 -10.64 43.70 21.61
CA GLY A 119 -11.69 43.88 22.61
C GLY A 119 -11.17 44.40 23.95
N GLU A 120 -10.04 43.88 24.43
CA GLU A 120 -9.37 44.34 25.66
C GLU A 120 -8.85 45.78 25.51
N TYR A 121 -8.28 46.13 24.36
CA TYR A 121 -7.85 47.50 24.05
C TYR A 121 -9.04 48.47 24.06
N GLN A 122 -10.17 48.08 23.45
CA GLN A 122 -11.39 48.89 23.48
C GLN A 122 -11.98 49.03 24.89
N ALA A 123 -11.96 47.97 25.70
CA ALA A 123 -12.39 48.01 27.09
C ALA A 123 -11.52 48.99 27.91
N GLN A 124 -10.20 49.00 27.68
CA GLN A 124 -9.29 49.96 28.32
C GLN A 124 -9.51 51.40 27.87
N ILE A 125 -9.76 51.60 26.57
CA ILE A 125 -10.09 52.92 26.02
C ILE A 125 -11.40 53.43 26.63
N SER A 126 -12.45 52.61 26.63
CA SER A 126 -13.76 53.00 27.17
C SER A 126 -13.69 53.36 28.66
N LEU A 127 -12.96 52.59 29.47
CA LEU A 127 -12.68 52.93 30.88
C LEU A 127 -11.95 54.27 31.04
N LYS A 128 -10.93 54.54 30.21
CA LYS A 128 -10.20 55.83 30.25
C LYS A 128 -11.05 57.00 29.77
N LEU A 129 -11.99 56.75 28.87
CA LEU A 129 -12.91 57.75 28.33
C LEU A 129 -14.07 58.11 29.23
N GLU A 130 -14.40 57.32 30.27
CA GLU A 130 -15.39 57.73 31.27
C GLU A 130 -15.02 59.04 31.98
N ASN A 131 -13.71 59.35 32.04
CA ASN A 131 -13.18 60.56 32.68
C ASN A 131 -12.97 61.76 31.74
N CYS A 132 -13.23 61.62 30.43
CA CYS A 132 -13.08 62.69 29.44
C CYS A 132 -14.40 62.95 28.69
N THR A 133 -14.96 64.15 28.84
CA THR A 133 -16.20 64.56 28.15
C THR A 133 -15.96 65.12 26.75
N GLU A 134 -14.79 65.75 26.50
CA GLU A 134 -14.42 66.24 25.18
C GLU A 134 -13.86 65.10 24.30
N GLY A 135 -14.36 64.99 23.06
CA GLY A 135 -13.85 64.03 22.07
C GLY A 135 -14.36 62.59 22.21
N ARG A 136 -15.18 62.29 23.23
CA ARG A 136 -15.66 60.92 23.51
C ARG A 136 -16.41 60.27 22.35
N ALA A 137 -17.29 61.01 21.71
CA ALA A 137 -18.03 60.51 20.54
C ALA A 137 -17.09 60.15 19.38
N HIS A 138 -16.08 60.98 19.11
CA HIS A 138 -15.10 60.74 18.05
C HIS A 138 -14.24 59.50 18.31
N VAL A 139 -13.82 59.24 19.55
CA VAL A 139 -13.01 58.05 19.87
C VAL A 139 -13.85 56.77 19.81
N ILE A 140 -15.12 56.82 20.25
CA ILE A 140 -16.05 55.68 20.13
C ILE A 140 -16.31 55.36 18.65
N GLU A 141 -16.58 56.38 17.83
CA GLU A 141 -16.79 56.21 16.39
C GLU A 141 -15.53 55.70 15.67
N ALA A 142 -14.36 56.23 16.01
CA ALA A 142 -13.08 55.75 15.48
C ALA A 142 -12.80 54.30 15.90
N GLY A 143 -13.09 53.91 17.15
CA GLY A 143 -12.97 52.54 17.65
C GLY A 143 -13.89 51.57 16.88
N ALA A 144 -15.16 51.93 16.71
CA ALA A 144 -16.10 51.12 15.93
C ALA A 144 -15.68 50.98 14.45
N SER A 145 -15.12 52.04 13.85
CA SER A 145 -14.60 51.99 12.49
C SER A 145 -13.34 51.12 12.37
N PHE A 146 -12.48 51.12 13.40
CA PHE A 146 -11.30 50.27 13.48
C PHE A 146 -11.68 48.80 13.60
N ASP A 147 -12.60 48.46 14.52
CA ASP A 147 -13.08 47.08 14.68
C ASP A 147 -13.67 46.54 13.40
N LYS A 148 -14.56 47.31 12.76
CA LYS A 148 -15.18 46.90 11.51
C LYS A 148 -14.12 46.60 10.44
N ARG A 149 -13.05 47.39 10.40
CA ARG A 149 -11.98 47.24 9.41
C ARG A 149 -11.05 46.07 9.72
N VAL A 150 -10.77 45.82 11.00
CA VAL A 150 -10.03 44.64 11.46
C VAL A 150 -10.83 43.37 11.18
N ASP A 151 -12.12 43.35 11.47
CA ASP A 151 -12.99 42.22 11.23
C ASP A 151 -13.16 41.94 9.72
N GLU A 152 -13.31 42.98 8.89
CA GLU A 152 -13.31 42.84 7.43
C GLU A 152 -11.99 42.25 6.88
N LEU A 153 -10.83 42.67 7.40
CA LEU A 153 -9.53 42.15 6.99
C LEU A 153 -9.32 40.71 7.43
N LEU A 154 -9.64 40.40 8.70
CA LEU A 154 -9.56 39.05 9.23
C LEU A 154 -10.51 38.10 8.49
N LYS A 155 -11.72 38.56 8.18
CA LYS A 155 -12.69 37.77 7.42
C LYS A 155 -12.21 37.49 6.00
N ARG A 156 -11.66 38.47 5.28
CA ARG A 156 -11.09 38.23 3.94
C ARG A 156 -9.94 37.24 3.98
N LEU A 157 -9.00 37.44 4.89
CA LEU A 157 -7.86 36.55 5.04
C LEU A 157 -8.31 35.12 5.38
N TRP A 158 -9.34 35.00 6.22
CA TRP A 158 -9.96 33.73 6.55
C TRP A 158 -10.67 33.08 5.36
N ASP A 159 -11.47 33.84 4.61
CA ASP A 159 -12.19 33.34 3.44
C ASP A 159 -11.21 32.87 2.35
N ASP A 160 -10.13 33.63 2.11
CA ASP A 160 -9.06 33.25 1.18
C ASP A 160 -8.39 31.95 1.63
N LEU A 161 -8.00 31.85 2.90
CA LEU A 161 -7.36 30.67 3.47
C LEU A 161 -8.26 29.43 3.37
N VAL A 162 -9.52 29.53 3.79
CA VAL A 162 -10.50 28.42 3.71
C VAL A 162 -10.73 27.99 2.26
N SER A 163 -10.77 28.95 1.33
CA SER A 163 -10.91 28.63 -0.09
C SER A 163 -9.69 27.86 -0.62
N GLU A 164 -8.48 28.26 -0.21
CA GLU A 164 -7.22 27.62 -0.59
C GLU A 164 -7.11 26.21 0.00
N GLY A 165 -7.43 26.05 1.29
CA GLY A 165 -7.47 24.73 1.95
C GLY A 165 -8.50 23.78 1.34
N ARG A 166 -9.71 24.27 0.99
CA ARG A 166 -10.70 23.45 0.26
C ARG A 166 -10.20 23.04 -1.13
N ASN A 167 -9.53 23.94 -1.82
CA ASN A 167 -8.95 23.64 -3.14
C ASN A 167 -7.84 22.59 -3.01
N ALA A 168 -6.94 22.74 -2.04
CA ALA A 168 -5.87 21.80 -1.74
C ALA A 168 -6.45 20.41 -1.37
N GLN A 169 -7.46 20.37 -0.51
CA GLN A 169 -8.16 19.13 -0.14
C GLN A 169 -8.83 18.45 -1.34
N THR A 170 -9.46 19.22 -2.23
CA THR A 170 -10.08 18.69 -3.46
C THR A 170 -9.01 18.13 -4.41
N GLN A 171 -7.89 18.84 -4.58
CA GLN A 171 -6.77 18.35 -5.38
C GLN A 171 -6.19 17.06 -4.80
N LEU A 172 -6.04 16.97 -3.48
CA LEU A 172 -5.60 15.76 -2.81
C LEU A 172 -6.56 14.59 -3.03
N HIS A 173 -7.86 14.82 -2.91
CA HIS A 173 -8.86 13.78 -3.16
C HIS A 173 -8.77 13.27 -4.59
N ASN A 174 -8.60 14.16 -5.57
CA ASN A 174 -8.41 13.77 -6.98
C ASN A 174 -7.10 13.00 -7.20
N ILE A 175 -6.00 13.42 -6.56
CA ILE A 175 -4.71 12.71 -6.67
C ILE A 175 -4.80 11.34 -6.01
N THR A 176 -5.38 11.27 -4.81
CA THR A 176 -5.55 10.02 -4.05
C THR A 176 -6.44 9.04 -4.80
N THR A 177 -7.56 9.51 -5.37
CA THR A 177 -8.45 8.66 -6.17
C THR A 177 -7.79 8.19 -7.47
N ALA A 178 -7.00 9.04 -8.13
CA ALA A 178 -6.21 8.64 -9.31
C ALA A 178 -5.19 7.54 -8.95
N ILE A 179 -4.43 7.72 -7.87
CA ILE A 179 -3.46 6.74 -7.38
C ILE A 179 -4.14 5.42 -6.99
N MET A 180 -5.25 5.48 -6.24
CA MET A 180 -6.00 4.27 -5.88
C MET A 180 -6.58 3.57 -7.11
N SER A 181 -6.99 4.31 -8.13
CA SER A 181 -7.45 3.72 -9.39
C SER A 181 -6.31 3.06 -10.16
N GLU A 182 -5.12 3.66 -10.18
CA GLU A 182 -3.92 3.07 -10.78
C GLU A 182 -3.46 1.83 -10.00
N LEU A 183 -3.41 1.86 -8.67
CA LEU A 183 -3.09 0.69 -7.83
C LEU A 183 -4.05 -0.48 -8.06
N ARG A 184 -5.35 -0.20 -8.22
CA ARG A 184 -6.33 -1.23 -8.58
C ARG A 184 -6.05 -1.82 -9.95
N GLN A 185 -5.72 -0.96 -10.91
CA GLN A 185 -5.36 -1.39 -12.25
C GLN A 185 -4.08 -2.23 -12.23
N GLU A 186 -3.06 -1.82 -11.48
CA GLU A 186 -1.80 -2.56 -11.29
C GLU A 186 -2.06 -3.93 -10.65
N SER A 187 -2.95 -4.03 -9.65
CA SER A 187 -3.29 -5.33 -9.05
C SER A 187 -3.96 -6.28 -10.04
N SER A 188 -4.79 -5.76 -10.96
CA SER A 188 -5.39 -6.57 -12.03
C SER A 188 -4.36 -6.95 -13.10
N GLU A 189 -3.49 -6.02 -13.49
CA GLU A 189 -2.43 -6.25 -14.47
C GLU A 189 -1.37 -7.22 -13.93
N ALA A 190 -1.09 -7.20 -12.62
CA ALA A 190 -0.20 -8.14 -11.95
C ALA A 190 -0.74 -9.56 -11.97
N ALA A 191 -2.05 -9.75 -11.76
CA ALA A 191 -2.70 -11.05 -11.85
C ALA A 191 -2.73 -11.59 -13.29
N GLU A 192 -3.01 -10.72 -14.26
CA GLU A 192 -2.95 -11.06 -15.70
C GLU A 192 -1.53 -11.44 -16.11
N PHE A 193 -0.53 -10.71 -15.63
CA PHE A 193 0.88 -11.00 -15.89
C PHE A 193 1.32 -12.32 -15.26
N GLU A 194 0.96 -12.59 -14.00
CA GLU A 194 1.28 -13.85 -13.33
C GLU A 194 0.67 -15.04 -14.08
N GLN A 195 -0.56 -14.88 -14.58
CA GLN A 195 -1.20 -15.86 -15.44
C GLN A 195 -0.45 -16.02 -16.78
N GLU A 196 -0.02 -14.93 -17.42
CA GLU A 196 0.73 -14.97 -18.68
C GLU A 196 2.11 -15.62 -18.51
N MET A 197 2.82 -15.35 -17.40
CA MET A 197 4.09 -16.00 -17.04
C MET A 197 3.91 -17.52 -16.90
N LYS A 198 2.83 -17.92 -16.21
CA LYS A 198 2.46 -19.33 -16.02
C LYS A 198 2.10 -20.02 -17.34
N GLU A 199 1.42 -19.32 -18.25
CA GLU A 199 1.08 -19.83 -19.60
C GLU A 199 2.30 -19.94 -20.53
N MET A 200 3.31 -19.07 -20.35
CA MET A 200 4.56 -19.09 -21.11
C MET A 200 5.50 -20.24 -20.73
N GLY A 201 5.20 -20.96 -19.64
CA GLY A 201 5.89 -22.17 -19.20
C GLY A 201 7.03 -21.91 -18.23
N GLU A 202 7.15 -20.69 -17.68
CA GLU A 202 7.86 -20.49 -16.43
C GLU A 202 6.90 -20.87 -15.31
N ALA A 203 7.21 -21.95 -14.58
CA ALA A 203 6.80 -21.98 -13.19
C ALA A 203 7.41 -20.73 -12.57
N VAL A 204 6.59 -19.90 -11.92
CA VAL A 204 7.08 -18.85 -11.01
C VAL A 204 8.20 -19.52 -10.22
N ARG A 205 9.44 -19.05 -10.39
CA ARG A 205 10.63 -19.60 -9.74
C ARG A 205 10.57 -19.21 -8.25
N GLY A 206 9.57 -19.75 -7.56
CA GLY A 206 9.63 -20.05 -6.15
C GLY A 206 10.08 -21.51 -6.06
N GLU A 207 11.11 -21.75 -5.26
CA GLU A 207 11.61 -23.08 -4.91
C GLU A 207 12.40 -23.80 -6.02
N ASP A 208 13.65 -23.38 -6.22
CA ASP A 208 14.73 -24.33 -6.45
C ASP A 208 15.90 -23.95 -5.54
N GLU A 209 16.32 -24.94 -4.77
CA GLU A 209 17.26 -24.97 -3.67
C GLU A 209 18.68 -24.49 -4.09
N ASP A 210 19.42 -23.90 -3.15
CA ASP A 210 20.89 -23.67 -3.16
C ASP A 210 21.49 -22.39 -3.80
N GLU A 211 20.96 -21.19 -3.52
CA GLU A 211 21.76 -19.95 -3.53
C GLU A 211 21.44 -19.06 -2.31
N PRO A 212 22.36 -18.90 -1.34
CA PRO A 212 22.25 -17.87 -0.32
C PRO A 212 22.94 -16.62 -0.84
N ASP A 213 22.20 -15.78 -1.56
CA ASP A 213 22.44 -14.33 -1.58
C ASP A 213 21.41 -13.61 -2.45
N GLY A 214 20.70 -12.64 -1.85
CA GLY A 214 20.20 -11.47 -2.56
C GLY A 214 18.68 -11.30 -2.75
N ALA A 215 17.83 -12.03 -2.02
CA ALA A 215 16.40 -11.70 -1.94
C ALA A 215 16.12 -10.78 -0.74
N ALA A 216 16.48 -9.51 -0.87
CA ALA A 216 16.04 -8.47 0.06
C ALA A 216 15.99 -7.16 -0.72
N ASP A 217 14.80 -6.72 -1.13
CA ASP A 217 14.50 -5.28 -1.02
C ASP A 217 13.04 -4.85 -1.27
N GLU A 218 12.11 -5.72 -1.69
CA GLU A 218 10.74 -5.24 -2.00
C GLU A 218 9.59 -5.90 -1.19
N ASP A 219 9.79 -7.11 -0.64
CA ASP A 219 8.86 -7.72 0.34
C ASP A 219 9.06 -7.18 1.78
N SER A 220 10.02 -6.29 2.01
CA SER A 220 10.44 -5.91 3.36
C SER A 220 9.57 -4.83 4.00
N SER A 221 9.08 -3.81 3.29
CA SER A 221 8.43 -2.68 3.99
C SER A 221 7.06 -3.02 4.59
N LEU A 222 6.22 -3.73 3.84
CA LEU A 222 4.88 -4.13 4.28
C LEU A 222 4.92 -5.33 5.23
N GLY A 223 5.87 -6.25 5.00
CA GLY A 223 6.17 -7.34 5.93
C GLY A 223 6.67 -6.81 7.28
N ILE A 224 7.60 -5.83 7.28
CA ILE A 224 8.07 -5.15 8.50
C ILE A 224 6.90 -4.42 9.19
N ALA A 225 6.03 -3.74 8.44
CA ALA A 225 4.87 -3.06 9.01
C ALA A 225 3.89 -4.04 9.68
N LEU A 226 3.62 -5.18 9.05
CA LEU A 226 2.77 -6.24 9.64
C LEU A 226 3.43 -6.91 10.84
N GLU A 227 4.75 -7.09 10.82
CA GLU A 227 5.48 -7.64 11.95
C GLU A 227 5.46 -6.65 13.13
N ALA A 228 5.69 -5.36 12.89
CA ALA A 228 5.54 -4.32 13.89
C ALA A 228 4.09 -4.25 14.44
N PHE A 229 3.09 -4.40 13.56
CA PHE A 229 1.69 -4.46 13.98
C PHE A 229 1.39 -5.70 14.83
N ARG A 230 1.95 -6.87 14.46
CA ARG A 230 1.87 -8.10 15.25
C ARG A 230 2.48 -7.92 16.63
N GLU A 231 3.67 -7.32 16.72
CA GLU A 231 4.34 -7.02 18.00
C GLU A 231 3.49 -6.09 18.88
N ARG A 232 2.88 -5.05 18.29
CA ARG A 232 1.92 -4.19 18.99
C ARG A 232 0.73 -5.01 19.51
N LEU A 233 0.13 -5.89 18.71
CA LEU A 233 -1.02 -6.71 19.13
C LEU A 233 -0.69 -7.71 20.27
N LEU A 234 0.56 -8.16 20.37
CA LEU A 234 1.01 -9.05 21.45
C LEU A 234 1.00 -8.35 22.82
N ASP A 235 1.19 -7.02 22.86
CA ASP A 235 1.08 -6.24 24.09
C ASP A 235 -0.35 -6.34 24.65
N PRO A 236 -0.55 -6.77 25.92
CA PRO A 236 -1.85 -6.75 26.58
C PRO A 236 -2.52 -5.36 26.61
N GLN A 237 -1.75 -4.27 26.50
CA GLN A 237 -2.27 -2.90 26.50
C GLN A 237 -2.72 -2.42 25.10
N SER A 238 -2.54 -3.23 24.06
CA SER A 238 -2.96 -2.92 22.69
C SER A 238 -4.48 -2.92 22.51
N VAL A 239 -5.22 -3.45 23.47
CA VAL A 239 -6.66 -3.65 23.41
C VAL A 239 -7.30 -3.23 24.72
N LEU A 240 -8.50 -2.65 24.63
CA LEU A 240 -9.31 -2.26 25.78
C LEU A 240 -10.62 -3.05 25.80
N THR A 241 -10.85 -3.89 26.82
CA THR A 241 -12.09 -4.67 26.91
C THR A 241 -13.23 -3.83 27.49
N LEU A 242 -14.10 -3.33 26.61
CA LEU A 242 -15.32 -2.59 26.97
C LEU A 242 -16.57 -3.33 26.52
N SER A 243 -17.72 -3.01 27.11
CA SER A 243 -19.01 -3.52 26.62
C SER A 243 -19.38 -2.84 25.30
N ASN A 244 -20.07 -3.54 24.40
CA ASN A 244 -20.54 -2.97 23.13
C ASN A 244 -21.41 -1.72 23.34
N GLU A 245 -22.20 -1.68 24.42
CA GLU A 245 -23.01 -0.51 24.78
C GLU A 245 -22.14 0.72 25.09
N THR A 246 -21.02 0.51 25.78
CA THR A 246 -20.05 1.57 26.08
C THR A 246 -19.33 2.05 24.83
N ILE A 247 -18.96 1.13 23.93
CA ILE A 247 -18.33 1.47 22.64
C ILE A 247 -19.29 2.31 21.78
N ASP A 248 -20.57 1.94 21.73
CA ASP A 248 -21.60 2.71 21.03
C ASP A 248 -21.82 4.11 21.63
N GLU A 249 -21.79 4.22 22.97
CA GLU A 249 -21.88 5.51 23.68
C GLU A 249 -20.67 6.39 23.35
N TRP A 250 -19.46 5.82 23.35
CA TRP A 250 -18.23 6.52 23.00
C TRP A 250 -18.20 6.96 21.54
N GLN A 251 -18.61 6.10 20.61
CA GLN A 251 -18.70 6.45 19.19
C GLN A 251 -19.66 7.62 18.95
N LYS A 252 -20.84 7.58 19.58
CA LYS A 252 -21.82 8.68 19.47
C LYS A 252 -21.26 9.99 20.00
N GLN A 253 -20.53 9.96 21.11
CA GLN A 253 -19.91 11.15 21.67
C GLN A 253 -18.76 11.65 20.79
N TYR A 254 -17.93 10.76 20.24
CA TYR A 254 -16.89 11.12 19.28
C TYR A 254 -17.46 11.79 18.03
N ASP A 255 -18.46 11.18 17.40
CA ASP A 255 -19.13 11.73 16.22
C ASP A 255 -19.79 13.08 16.50
N ALA A 256 -20.39 13.24 17.68
CA ALA A 256 -20.99 14.51 18.11
C ALA A 256 -19.92 15.59 18.29
N SER A 257 -18.79 15.26 18.93
CA SER A 257 -17.65 16.17 19.10
C SER A 257 -17.08 16.58 17.74
N MET A 258 -16.81 15.64 16.84
CA MET A 258 -16.30 15.92 15.50
C MET A 258 -17.26 16.78 14.67
N ARG A 259 -18.58 16.58 14.80
CA ARG A 259 -19.57 17.45 14.15
C ARG A 259 -19.59 18.87 14.70
N VAL A 260 -19.45 19.03 16.02
CA VAL A 260 -19.39 20.36 16.65
C VAL A 260 -18.12 21.10 16.27
N LEU A 261 -16.99 20.39 16.22
CA LEU A 261 -15.71 20.95 15.76
C LEU A 261 -15.73 21.31 14.27
N GLY A 262 -16.49 20.57 13.46
CA GLY A 262 -16.71 20.89 12.05
C GLY A 262 -17.74 22.00 11.79
N ASP A 263 -18.59 22.36 12.77
CA ASP A 263 -19.56 23.45 12.67
C ASP A 263 -18.88 24.80 12.92
N GLY A 264 -18.18 25.30 11.90
CA GLY A 264 -17.40 26.55 11.96
C GLY A 264 -18.20 27.84 12.21
N GLU A 265 -19.53 27.77 12.31
CA GLU A 265 -20.39 28.90 12.69
C GLU A 265 -20.55 29.05 14.22
N LYS A 266 -20.19 28.03 15.00
CA LYS A 266 -20.29 28.04 16.47
C LYS A 266 -18.93 27.80 17.09
N GLU A 267 -18.57 28.63 18.06
CA GLU A 267 -17.40 28.38 18.90
C GLU A 267 -17.66 27.07 19.67
N ALA A 268 -16.91 26.03 19.32
CA ALA A 268 -16.98 24.74 20.00
C ALA A 268 -16.51 24.93 21.44
N ASP A 269 -17.40 24.65 22.39
CA ASP A 269 -17.07 24.66 23.82
C ASP A 269 -16.18 23.46 24.15
N MET A 270 -14.87 23.63 23.93
CA MET A 270 -13.85 22.60 24.13
C MET A 270 -13.86 22.06 25.56
N GLN A 271 -14.02 22.93 26.57
CA GLN A 271 -14.07 22.51 27.97
C GLN A 271 -15.25 21.57 28.24
N ARG A 272 -16.40 21.83 27.61
CA ARG A 272 -17.55 20.95 27.71
C ARG A 272 -17.37 19.62 26.98
N ILE A 273 -16.68 19.62 25.84
CA ILE A 273 -16.35 18.38 25.11
C ILE A 273 -15.37 17.55 25.94
N GLU A 274 -14.29 18.16 26.43
CA GLU A 274 -13.25 17.51 27.22
C GLU A 274 -13.78 16.95 28.54
N SER A 275 -14.62 17.70 29.26
CA SER A 275 -15.24 17.21 30.50
C SER A 275 -16.11 15.98 30.26
N ARG A 276 -16.94 15.97 29.20
CA ARG A 276 -17.74 14.80 28.82
C ARG A 276 -16.90 13.59 28.45
N ILE A 277 -15.83 13.80 27.70
CA ILE A 277 -14.89 12.72 27.33
C ILE A 277 -14.23 12.15 28.61
N THR A 278 -13.76 13.02 29.50
CA THR A 278 -13.13 12.62 30.77
C THR A 278 -14.10 11.82 31.65
N GLU A 279 -15.36 12.26 31.75
CA GLU A 279 -16.42 11.54 32.47
C GLU A 279 -16.67 10.15 31.88
N LEU A 280 -16.70 10.02 30.55
CA LEU A 280 -16.90 8.73 29.88
C LEU A 280 -15.71 7.77 30.09
N ILE A 281 -14.48 8.27 30.01
CA ILE A 281 -13.26 7.49 30.29
C ILE A 281 -13.29 6.98 31.74
N ALA A 282 -13.57 7.87 32.70
CA ALA A 282 -13.65 7.53 34.12
C ALA A 282 -14.77 6.53 34.42
N LYS A 283 -15.95 6.70 33.80
CA LYS A 283 -17.11 5.79 33.92
C LYS A 283 -16.79 4.38 33.43
N ALA A 284 -16.02 4.26 32.36
CA ALA A 284 -15.59 2.99 31.79
C ALA A 284 -14.40 2.35 32.55
N GLN A 285 -13.84 3.04 33.55
CA GLN A 285 -12.60 2.65 34.24
C GLN A 285 -11.42 2.46 33.28
N ALA A 286 -11.43 3.19 32.16
CA ALA A 286 -10.32 3.21 31.22
C ALA A 286 -9.16 4.04 31.80
N PRO A 287 -7.92 3.82 31.32
CA PRO A 287 -6.77 4.61 31.78
C PRO A 287 -7.04 6.12 31.58
N ALA A 288 -6.67 6.91 32.59
CA ALA A 288 -6.87 8.35 32.54
C ALA A 288 -5.86 9.00 31.59
N PHE A 289 -6.29 10.03 30.86
CA PHE A 289 -5.41 10.81 30.02
C PHE A 289 -4.34 11.51 30.86
N ASN A 290 -3.08 11.36 30.45
CA ASN A 290 -1.95 12.04 31.05
C ASN A 290 -1.07 12.65 29.95
N ALA A 291 -1.07 13.99 29.85
CA ALA A 291 -0.32 14.70 28.83
C ALA A 291 1.20 14.48 28.93
N THR A 292 1.72 14.06 30.08
CA THR A 292 3.16 13.78 30.23
C THR A 292 3.60 12.48 29.59
N ASP A 293 2.67 11.59 29.26
CA ASP A 293 2.97 10.27 28.69
C ASP A 293 3.20 10.36 27.17
N HIS A 294 2.95 11.53 26.57
CA HIS A 294 3.15 11.83 25.16
C HIS A 294 4.05 13.08 24.98
N PRO A 295 5.30 13.07 25.50
CA PRO A 295 6.16 14.25 25.53
C PRO A 295 6.64 14.72 24.15
N ASP A 296 6.64 13.82 23.15
CA ASP A 296 7.18 14.07 21.82
C ASP A 296 6.13 14.57 20.81
N ASP A 297 4.82 14.46 21.12
CA ASP A 297 3.74 14.97 20.29
C ASP A 297 3.18 16.28 20.86
N ALA A 298 3.81 17.40 20.46
CA ALA A 298 3.33 18.75 20.73
C ALA A 298 2.02 19.01 19.95
N GLY A 299 0.91 18.48 20.48
CA GLY A 299 -0.40 18.52 19.81
C GLY A 299 -1.32 17.37 20.18
N TYR A 300 -0.83 16.33 20.89
CA TYR A 300 -1.66 15.20 21.30
C TYR A 300 -2.73 15.64 22.30
N SER A 301 -3.98 15.70 21.83
CA SER A 301 -5.12 16.20 22.59
C SER A 301 -5.86 15.08 23.31
N LEU A 302 -6.70 15.44 24.28
CA LEU A 302 -7.62 14.49 24.93
C LEU A 302 -8.54 13.79 23.91
N LEU A 303 -8.89 14.46 22.81
CA LEU A 303 -9.72 13.89 21.76
C LEU A 303 -8.96 12.81 20.97
N ASP A 304 -7.67 13.03 20.69
CA ASP A 304 -6.82 12.04 20.02
C ASP A 304 -6.67 10.80 20.89
N TYR A 305 -6.40 11.00 22.18
CA TYR A 305 -6.38 9.92 23.17
C TYR A 305 -7.69 9.14 23.25
N PHE A 306 -8.82 9.86 23.27
CA PHE A 306 -10.14 9.23 23.30
C PHE A 306 -10.42 8.43 22.02
N SER A 307 -9.98 8.93 20.86
CA SER A 307 -10.08 8.20 19.60
C SER A 307 -9.25 6.91 19.64
N GLU A 308 -8.03 6.97 20.17
CA GLU A 308 -7.15 5.79 20.32
C GLU A 308 -7.80 4.74 21.21
N LEU A 309 -8.33 5.13 22.37
CA LEU A 309 -9.04 4.21 23.27
C LEU A 309 -10.27 3.57 22.60
N LEU A 310 -10.98 4.34 21.77
CA LEU A 310 -12.13 3.83 21.01
C LEU A 310 -11.72 2.76 19.99
N TYR A 311 -10.62 2.96 19.25
CA TYR A 311 -10.09 1.95 18.33
C TYR A 311 -9.56 0.72 19.07
N LYS A 312 -8.81 0.91 20.17
CA LYS A 312 -8.37 -0.20 21.05
C LYS A 312 -9.56 -1.01 21.58
N ALA A 313 -10.69 -0.36 21.86
CA ALA A 313 -11.90 -1.04 22.31
C ALA A 313 -12.60 -1.82 21.20
N LYS A 314 -12.69 -1.26 19.99
CA LYS A 314 -13.26 -1.94 18.83
C LYS A 314 -12.41 -3.12 18.33
N LEU A 315 -11.09 -3.03 18.51
CA LEU A 315 -10.15 -4.08 18.12
C LEU A 315 -10.23 -5.31 19.03
N ALA A 316 -10.71 -5.15 20.27
CA ALA A 316 -10.78 -6.22 21.26
C ALA A 316 -11.38 -7.56 20.76
N PRO A 317 -12.57 -7.57 20.11
CA PRO A 317 -13.15 -8.81 19.59
C PRO A 317 -12.36 -9.47 18.45
N PHE A 318 -11.49 -8.73 17.76
CA PHE A 318 -10.74 -9.23 16.59
C PHE A 318 -9.28 -9.56 16.88
N ARG A 319 -8.79 -9.26 18.10
CA ARG A 319 -7.38 -9.41 18.46
C ARG A 319 -6.86 -10.83 18.24
N ASP A 320 -7.57 -11.82 18.78
CA ASP A 320 -7.11 -13.21 18.75
C ASP A 320 -7.16 -13.78 17.30
N GLU A 321 -8.19 -13.40 16.55
CA GLU A 321 -8.32 -13.74 15.12
C GLU A 321 -7.16 -13.15 14.29
N LEU A 322 -6.84 -11.87 14.49
CA LEU A 322 -5.73 -11.20 13.80
C LEU A 322 -4.38 -11.80 14.17
N LEU A 323 -4.15 -12.09 15.45
CA LEU A 323 -2.93 -12.75 15.90
C LEU A 323 -2.78 -14.14 15.28
N GLU A 324 -3.86 -14.90 15.17
CA GLU A 324 -3.86 -16.21 14.49
C GLU A 324 -3.48 -16.06 13.01
N LEU A 325 -4.10 -15.14 12.29
CA LEU A 325 -3.79 -14.89 10.88
C LEU A 325 -2.35 -14.41 10.65
N LEU A 326 -1.85 -13.53 11.51
CA LEU A 326 -0.48 -13.02 11.45
C LEU A 326 0.55 -14.10 11.79
N ASN A 327 0.25 -14.98 12.75
CA ASN A 327 1.11 -16.13 13.06
C ASN A 327 1.15 -17.12 11.89
N ARG A 328 0.00 -17.43 11.28
CA ARG A 328 -0.04 -18.30 10.09
C ARG A 328 0.73 -17.74 8.91
N TRP A 329 0.69 -16.42 8.71
CA TRP A 329 1.55 -15.78 7.70
C TRP A 329 3.04 -15.92 8.06
N LYS A 330 3.41 -15.66 9.33
CA LYS A 330 4.80 -15.77 9.80
C LYS A 330 5.35 -17.21 9.72
N ASP A 331 4.50 -18.20 9.94
CA ASP A 331 4.84 -19.62 9.86
C ASP A 331 4.78 -20.15 8.40
N GLU A 332 4.61 -19.27 7.40
CA GLU A 332 4.49 -19.58 5.96
C GLU A 332 3.25 -20.43 5.58
N ASP A 333 2.33 -20.64 6.52
CA ASP A 333 1.07 -21.38 6.34
C ASP A 333 -0.03 -20.58 5.61
N ALA A 334 0.20 -19.30 5.34
CA ALA A 334 -0.70 -18.41 4.60
C ALA A 334 0.05 -17.31 3.83
N PRO A 335 -0.42 -16.92 2.63
CA PRO A 335 0.20 -15.81 1.89
C PRO A 335 -0.06 -14.47 2.59
N LEU A 336 0.90 -13.54 2.46
CA LEU A 336 0.88 -12.16 3.00
C LEU A 336 -0.43 -11.41 2.72
N ALA A 337 -1.06 -11.65 1.56
CA ALA A 337 -2.34 -11.05 1.18
C ALA A 337 -3.49 -11.38 2.15
N THR A 338 -3.41 -12.49 2.88
CA THR A 338 -4.49 -12.95 3.79
C THR A 338 -4.65 -12.04 5.01
N PRO A 339 -3.60 -11.82 5.84
CA PRO A 339 -3.71 -10.87 6.95
C PRO A 339 -3.93 -9.43 6.45
N LEU A 340 -3.33 -9.03 5.32
CA LEU A 340 -3.53 -7.68 4.76
C LEU A 340 -4.99 -7.41 4.40
N ARG A 341 -5.63 -8.32 3.66
CA ARG A 341 -7.05 -8.17 3.32
C ARG A 341 -7.91 -8.08 4.57
N ARG A 342 -7.56 -8.83 5.62
CA ARG A 342 -8.30 -8.77 6.88
C ARG A 342 -8.11 -7.43 7.60
N VAL A 343 -6.89 -6.89 7.60
CA VAL A 343 -6.62 -5.55 8.13
C VAL A 343 -7.42 -4.50 7.36
N GLU A 344 -7.45 -4.58 6.03
CA GLU A 344 -8.24 -3.69 5.17
C GLU A 344 -9.75 -3.77 5.47
N GLU A 345 -10.31 -4.98 5.58
CA GLU A 345 -11.71 -5.18 5.96
C GLU A 345 -12.06 -4.54 7.32
N LEU A 346 -11.12 -4.55 8.27
CA LEU A 346 -11.30 -3.93 9.58
C LEU A 346 -11.13 -2.41 9.55
N ILE A 347 -10.30 -1.88 8.66
CA ILE A 347 -10.22 -0.43 8.40
C ILE A 347 -11.53 0.05 7.77
N ASP A 348 -12.05 -0.65 6.76
CA ASP A 348 -13.32 -0.35 6.11
C ASP A 348 -14.52 -0.42 7.08
N ALA A 349 -14.47 -1.36 8.02
CA ALA A 349 -15.44 -1.48 9.11
C ALA A 349 -15.28 -0.42 10.22
N ASN A 350 -14.31 0.49 10.10
CA ASN A 350 -13.98 1.51 11.09
C ASN A 350 -13.63 0.92 12.47
N VAL A 351 -12.96 -0.24 12.46
CA VAL A 351 -12.45 -0.97 13.63
C VAL A 351 -10.99 -0.66 13.88
N LEU A 352 -10.19 -0.52 12.81
CA LEU A 352 -8.78 -0.12 12.84
C LEU A 352 -8.61 1.31 12.31
N GLN A 353 -7.56 1.99 12.75
CA GLN A 353 -7.16 3.26 12.18
C GLN A 353 -6.53 3.05 10.78
N PRO A 354 -6.71 3.99 9.84
CA PRO A 354 -6.14 3.88 8.49
C PRO A 354 -4.60 3.81 8.47
N ASP A 355 -3.94 4.38 9.46
CA ASP A 355 -2.49 4.48 9.64
C ASP A 355 -1.91 3.37 10.53
N VAL A 356 -2.67 2.30 10.81
CA VAL A 356 -2.22 1.23 11.71
C VAL A 356 -0.93 0.53 11.23
N LEU A 357 -0.71 0.51 9.91
CA LEU A 357 0.48 -0.04 9.27
C LEU A 357 1.59 0.99 9.04
N ASP A 358 1.42 2.24 9.48
CA ASP A 358 2.50 3.21 9.44
C ASP A 358 3.56 2.79 10.46
N VAL A 359 4.79 2.64 9.96
CA VAL A 359 5.97 2.43 10.79
C VAL A 359 6.48 3.81 11.19
N PRO A 360 6.52 4.17 12.48
CA PRO A 360 7.07 5.45 12.89
C PRO A 360 8.52 5.57 12.38
N ALA A 361 8.86 6.73 11.80
CA ALA A 361 10.09 6.96 11.06
C ALA A 361 11.41 6.67 11.83
N GLY A 362 11.34 6.39 13.14
CA GLY A 362 12.45 5.99 14.00
C GLY A 362 12.78 4.49 14.03
N ASP A 363 11.86 3.60 13.61
CA ASP A 363 12.04 2.14 13.68
C ASP A 363 12.72 1.51 12.45
N TYR A 364 13.11 2.32 11.46
CA TYR A 364 14.02 1.91 10.37
C TYR A 364 15.47 1.70 10.84
N ARG A 365 15.72 1.48 12.14
CA ARG A 365 17.05 1.09 12.62
C ARG A 365 17.33 -0.35 12.22
N TYR A 366 17.88 -0.48 11.02
CA TYR A 366 18.71 -1.57 10.52
C TYR A 366 19.07 -2.60 11.59
N ARG A 367 18.35 -3.72 11.62
CA ARG A 367 18.77 -4.98 12.24
C ARG A 367 19.89 -5.61 11.37
N TYR A 368 20.98 -4.88 11.16
CA TYR A 368 22.17 -5.33 10.43
C TYR A 368 23.42 -5.39 11.33
N GLU A 369 23.37 -4.83 12.55
CA GLU A 369 24.57 -4.74 13.41
C GLU A 369 24.75 -5.88 14.41
N GLU A 370 23.78 -6.79 14.59
CA GLU A 370 23.91 -7.87 15.60
C GLU A 370 24.39 -9.23 15.04
N GLU A 371 24.45 -9.44 13.72
CA GLU A 371 24.82 -10.76 13.16
C GLU A 371 26.25 -10.85 12.62
N TYR A 372 27.02 -9.75 12.66
CA TYR A 372 28.46 -9.72 12.29
C TYR A 372 29.35 -9.15 13.40
N GLY A 373 29.01 -9.47 14.65
CA GLY A 373 29.77 -9.09 15.84
C GLY A 373 30.30 -10.27 16.64
N ASP A 374 31.15 -11.11 16.03
CA ASP A 374 32.35 -11.72 16.67
C ASP A 374 33.27 -12.37 15.63
#